data_AF-A0A7C1ZPV8-F1
#
_entry.id   AF-A0A7C1ZPV8-F1
#
_cell.length_a   1.000
_cell.length_b   1.000
_cell.length_c   1.000
_cell.angle_alpha   90.00
_cell.angle_beta   90.00
_cell.angle_gamma   90.00
#
_symmetry.space_group_name_H-M   'P 1'
#
loop_
_entity.id
_entity.type
_entity.pdbx_description
1 polymer ?
#
loop_
_entity_poly.entity_id
_entity_poly.type
_entity_poly.pdbx_seq_one_letter_code
_entity_poly.pdbx_strand_id
1 'polypeptide(L)'
;MRVLDIGRRPKPYSDRARLNAAAFVIMALALLILVPACTIAPENAKSFKTVFDYYRNKENIVAISFPPGLVGMFLSDENPEQAEIKKLMQDLSAFRMLMLETGSNPGGGSTSDGGSDSDGGPAGEGESAGNSDSGSGGLAAELSEAVISFTSRNEFQDLFRIQTGEKDIFIRIQENDGIVREAIVMMHTDDSFFVIELRGNISLDHFTRLVEGGQLQNLTDLTNIDF
;
A
#
# COMPACT_ATOMS: atom_id res chain seq x y z
N MET A 1 57.47 -61.52 23.90
CA MET A 1 56.55 -62.04 22.85
C MET A 1 55.78 -60.84 22.31
N ARG A 2 56.06 -60.39 21.08
CA ARG A 2 55.42 -59.22 20.45
C ARG A 2 54.33 -59.71 19.51
N VAL A 3 53.08 -59.33 19.78
CA VAL A 3 51.93 -59.62 18.91
C VAL A 3 51.80 -58.46 17.93
N LEU A 4 51.99 -58.75 16.64
CA LEU A 4 51.77 -57.84 15.54
C LEU A 4 50.26 -57.66 15.34
N ASP A 5 49.79 -56.43 15.49
CA ASP A 5 48.41 -56.04 15.24
C ASP A 5 48.18 -55.95 13.72
N ILE A 6 47.32 -56.83 13.21
CA ILE A 6 47.07 -57.02 11.79
C ILE A 6 45.97 -56.05 11.37
N GLY A 7 46.36 -55.08 10.53
CA GLY A 7 45.51 -54.02 10.01
C GLY A 7 44.18 -54.51 9.42
N ARG A 8 43.08 -53.95 9.94
CA ARG A 8 41.75 -54.07 9.35
C ARG A 8 41.71 -53.31 8.03
N ARG A 9 41.46 -54.02 6.93
CA ARG A 9 41.20 -53.39 5.63
C ARG A 9 39.82 -52.71 5.64
N PRO A 10 39.68 -51.48 5.13
CA PRO A 10 38.38 -50.82 5.01
C PRO A 10 37.51 -51.58 4.01
N LYS A 11 36.22 -51.74 4.36
CA LYS A 11 35.22 -52.35 3.46
C LYS A 11 35.02 -51.44 2.24
N PRO A 12 34.92 -52.00 1.03
CA PRO A 12 34.65 -51.22 -0.18
C PRO A 12 33.28 -50.56 -0.04
N TYR A 13 33.29 -49.23 0.03
CA TYR A 13 32.10 -48.39 0.11
C TYR A 13 31.35 -48.51 -1.22
N SER A 14 30.09 -48.95 -1.18
CA SER A 14 29.33 -49.28 -2.40
C SER A 14 29.03 -48.02 -3.22
N ASP A 15 29.43 -48.00 -4.49
CA ASP A 15 29.26 -46.85 -5.40
C ASP A 15 27.80 -46.39 -5.56
N ARG A 16 26.84 -47.27 -5.27
CA ARG A 16 25.41 -46.94 -5.27
C ARG A 16 25.02 -45.92 -4.19
N ALA A 17 25.72 -45.89 -3.05
CA ALA A 17 25.46 -44.90 -2.01
C ALA A 17 25.90 -43.48 -2.43
N ARG A 18 26.92 -43.37 -3.29
CA ARG A 18 27.43 -42.08 -3.79
C ARG A 18 26.51 -41.45 -4.83
N LEU A 19 25.87 -42.27 -5.67
CA LEU A 19 24.94 -41.78 -6.68
C LEU A 19 23.67 -41.18 -6.06
N ASN A 20 23.12 -41.85 -5.04
CA ASN A 20 21.93 -41.37 -4.34
C ASN A 20 22.21 -40.10 -3.52
N ALA A 21 23.40 -40.01 -2.90
CA ALA A 21 23.79 -38.81 -2.17
C ALA A 21 23.95 -37.59 -3.11
N ALA A 22 24.55 -37.78 -4.28
CA ALA A 22 24.68 -36.72 -5.27
C ALA A 22 23.32 -36.25 -5.81
N ALA A 23 22.40 -37.17 -6.09
CA ALA A 23 21.04 -36.83 -6.53
C ALA A 23 20.26 -36.04 -5.46
N PHE A 24 20.39 -36.41 -4.18
CA PHE A 24 19.78 -35.67 -3.08
C PHE A 24 20.35 -34.26 -2.92
N VAL A 25 21.68 -34.10 -3.05
CA VAL A 25 22.32 -32.78 -2.96
C VAL A 25 21.91 -31.88 -4.13
N ILE A 26 21.84 -32.42 -5.35
CA ILE A 26 21.40 -31.65 -6.53
C ILE A 26 19.93 -31.27 -6.40
N MET A 27 19.06 -32.17 -5.93
CA MET A 27 17.65 -31.87 -5.71
C MET A 27 17.46 -30.82 -4.61
N ALA A 28 18.18 -30.92 -3.49
CA ALA A 28 18.12 -29.94 -2.41
C ALA A 28 18.65 -28.56 -2.87
N LEU A 29 19.72 -28.53 -3.67
CA LEU A 29 20.26 -27.30 -4.23
C LEU A 29 19.30 -26.66 -5.25
N ALA A 30 18.66 -27.47 -6.10
CA ALA A 30 17.63 -27.00 -7.04
C ALA A 30 16.41 -26.44 -6.29
N LEU A 31 16.00 -27.08 -5.19
CA LEU A 31 14.91 -26.59 -4.34
C LEU A 31 15.27 -25.25 -3.66
N LEU A 32 16.53 -25.06 -3.26
CA LEU A 32 17.01 -23.82 -2.63
C LEU A 32 17.10 -22.64 -3.61
N ILE A 33 17.40 -22.91 -4.89
CA ILE A 33 17.52 -21.89 -5.94
C ILE A 33 16.14 -21.45 -6.46
N LEU A 34 15.08 -22.24 -6.26
CA LEU A 34 13.71 -21.92 -6.66
C LEU A 34 12.93 -21.04 -5.66
N VAL A 35 13.49 -20.74 -4.49
CA VAL A 35 12.79 -19.97 -3.44
C VAL A 35 12.73 -18.43 -3.65
N PRO A 36 13.61 -17.72 -4.41
CA PRO A 36 13.64 -16.26 -4.32
C PRO A 36 12.76 -15.51 -5.35
N ALA A 37 11.75 -16.14 -5.97
CA ALA A 37 10.98 -15.50 -7.05
C ALA A 37 9.54 -15.07 -6.71
N CYS A 38 8.99 -15.44 -5.55
CA CYS A 38 7.59 -15.13 -5.20
C CYS A 38 7.56 -14.94 -3.67
N THR A 39 7.23 -13.82 -3.04
CA THR A 39 6.44 -12.64 -3.37
C THR A 39 6.85 -11.59 -2.33
N ILE A 40 7.18 -10.37 -2.72
CA ILE A 40 7.21 -9.25 -1.75
C ILE A 40 5.75 -8.90 -1.47
N ALA A 41 5.10 -9.74 -0.66
CA ALA A 41 3.78 -9.42 -0.16
C ALA A 41 3.94 -8.22 0.79
N PRO A 42 3.09 -7.18 0.67
CA PRO A 42 3.14 -6.00 1.53
C PRO A 42 2.88 -6.32 3.01
N GLU A 43 2.54 -7.57 3.34
CA GLU A 43 2.35 -8.08 4.70
C GLU A 43 3.60 -7.94 5.61
N ASN A 44 4.80 -7.76 5.05
CA ASN A 44 6.04 -7.55 5.82
C ASN A 44 6.63 -6.14 5.70
N ALA A 45 5.86 -5.16 5.19
CA ALA A 45 6.33 -3.79 5.02
C ALA A 45 6.69 -3.15 6.37
N LYS A 46 7.99 -2.94 6.62
CA LYS A 46 8.51 -2.20 7.79
C LYS A 46 8.38 -0.67 7.66
N SER A 47 7.99 -0.18 6.48
CA SER A 47 7.85 1.25 6.22
C SER A 47 6.77 1.50 5.17
N PHE A 48 6.05 2.61 5.27
CA PHE A 48 5.03 2.97 4.29
C PHE A 48 5.61 3.10 2.87
N LYS A 49 6.90 3.46 2.74
CA LYS A 49 7.62 3.48 1.47
C LYS A 49 7.46 2.17 0.68
N THR A 50 7.38 1.00 1.34
CA THR A 50 7.18 -0.28 0.67
C THR A 50 5.77 -0.42 0.10
N VAL A 51 4.76 0.04 0.84
CA VAL A 51 3.36 0.11 0.35
C VAL A 51 3.30 1.07 -0.84
N PHE A 52 3.85 2.28 -0.67
CA PHE A 52 3.95 3.28 -1.73
C PHE A 52 4.62 2.73 -3.00
N ASP A 53 5.79 2.11 -2.87
CA ASP A 53 6.56 1.59 -4.01
C ASP A 53 5.85 0.43 -4.73
N TYR A 54 5.05 -0.35 -4.02
CA TYR A 54 4.24 -1.42 -4.62
C TYR A 54 3.08 -0.86 -5.44
N TYR A 55 2.35 0.12 -4.90
CA TYR A 55 1.14 0.65 -5.55
C TYR A 55 1.43 1.72 -6.62
N ARG A 56 2.55 2.45 -6.56
CA ARG A 56 2.88 3.51 -7.53
C ARG A 56 3.00 3.08 -8.99
N ASN A 57 3.13 1.77 -9.25
CA ASN A 57 3.25 1.22 -10.60
C ASN A 57 1.99 0.45 -11.04
N LYS A 58 0.90 0.50 -10.26
CA LYS A 58 -0.38 -0.09 -10.61
C LYS A 58 -1.16 0.87 -11.49
N GLU A 59 -2.03 0.32 -12.34
CA GLU A 59 -2.94 1.11 -13.16
C GLU A 59 -3.94 1.88 -12.26
N ASN A 60 -4.40 3.05 -12.73
CA ASN A 60 -5.33 3.93 -12.03
C ASN A 60 -4.84 4.52 -10.70
N ILE A 61 -3.56 4.35 -10.36
CA ILE A 61 -2.94 4.98 -9.19
C ILE A 61 -2.05 6.15 -9.62
N VAL A 62 -2.36 7.33 -9.12
CA VAL A 62 -1.48 8.49 -9.17
C VAL A 62 -0.66 8.50 -7.89
N ALA A 63 0.66 8.36 -8.03
CA ALA A 63 1.60 8.36 -6.92
C ALA A 63 2.53 9.56 -7.01
N ILE A 64 2.51 10.39 -5.98
CA ILE A 64 3.28 11.63 -5.93
C ILE A 64 4.16 11.63 -4.69
N SER A 65 5.42 12.03 -4.84
CA SER A 65 6.32 12.24 -3.72
C SER A 65 7.07 13.55 -3.93
N PHE A 66 6.97 14.43 -2.94
CA PHE A 66 7.62 15.73 -2.97
C PHE A 66 8.67 15.84 -1.87
N PRO A 67 9.87 16.36 -2.18
CA PRO A 67 10.76 16.91 -1.18
C PRO A 67 10.05 18.08 -0.48
N PRO A 68 9.91 18.08 0.87
CA PRO A 68 9.15 19.11 1.58
C PRO A 68 9.66 20.54 1.33
N GLY A 69 10.96 20.71 1.07
CA GLY A 69 11.57 21.98 0.70
C GLY A 69 11.02 22.62 -0.58
N LEU A 70 10.46 21.85 -1.51
CA LEU A 70 9.83 22.40 -2.72
C LEU A 70 8.44 22.97 -2.41
N VAL A 71 7.65 22.31 -1.57
CA VAL A 71 6.30 22.77 -1.21
C VAL A 71 6.36 24.13 -0.53
N GLY A 72 7.35 24.33 0.35
CA GLY A 72 7.57 25.62 1.02
C GLY A 72 7.90 26.79 0.10
N MET A 73 8.28 26.56 -1.17
CA MET A 73 8.52 27.64 -2.15
C MET A 73 7.22 28.16 -2.79
N PHE A 74 6.16 27.36 -2.78
CA PHE A 74 4.86 27.73 -3.37
C PHE A 74 3.91 28.39 -2.36
N LEU A 75 4.24 28.32 -1.06
CA LEU A 75 3.44 28.90 0.00
C LEU A 75 3.88 30.33 0.29
N SER A 76 2.94 31.27 0.22
CA SER A 76 3.15 32.69 0.48
C SER A 76 3.14 32.98 1.98
N ASP A 77 4.09 33.79 2.44
CA ASP A 77 4.16 34.22 3.86
C ASP A 77 3.08 35.23 4.25
N GLU A 78 2.33 35.75 3.28
CA GLU A 78 1.28 36.77 3.50
C GLU A 78 0.00 36.17 4.10
N ASN A 79 -0.24 34.86 3.94
CA ASN A 79 -1.41 34.19 4.50
C ASN A 79 -1.01 33.42 5.78
N PRO A 80 -1.59 33.77 6.96
CA PRO A 80 -1.26 33.11 8.22
C PRO A 80 -1.55 31.60 8.21
N GLU A 81 -2.53 31.13 7.43
CA GLU A 81 -2.81 29.69 7.30
C GLU A 81 -1.69 28.98 6.52
N GLN A 82 -1.18 29.61 5.46
CA GLN A 82 -0.06 29.07 4.68
C GLN A 82 1.24 29.07 5.48
N ALA A 83 1.41 29.99 6.44
CA ALA A 83 2.57 30.03 7.33
C ALA A 83 2.64 28.78 8.23
N GLU A 84 1.52 28.30 8.77
CA GLU A 84 1.48 27.06 9.56
C GLU A 84 1.75 25.83 8.67
N ILE A 85 1.16 25.75 7.48
CA ILE A 85 1.46 24.68 6.50
C ILE A 85 2.95 24.70 6.11
N LYS A 86 3.53 25.89 5.89
CA LYS A 86 4.95 26.03 5.57
C LYS A 86 5.83 25.54 6.71
N LYS A 87 5.46 25.85 7.95
CA LYS A 87 6.14 25.33 9.14
C LYS A 87 6.04 23.81 9.23
N LEU A 88 4.86 23.23 8.99
CA LEU A 88 4.69 21.79 8.89
C LEU A 88 5.66 21.20 7.86
N MET A 89 5.68 21.76 6.65
CA MET A 89 6.55 21.28 5.56
C MET A 89 8.04 21.37 5.91
N GLN A 90 8.46 22.32 6.77
CA GLN A 90 9.85 22.38 7.27
C GLN A 90 10.17 21.27 8.25
N ASP A 91 9.19 20.81 9.04
CA ASP A 91 9.35 19.72 10.00
C ASP A 91 9.28 18.32 9.34
N LEU A 92 8.83 18.26 8.08
CA LEU A 92 8.74 17.04 7.30
C LEU A 92 10.09 16.66 6.68
N SER A 93 10.40 15.37 6.76
CA SER A 93 11.46 14.70 6.03
C SER A 93 10.97 14.03 4.73
N ALA A 94 9.69 13.65 4.67
CA ALA A 94 9.07 13.10 3.49
C ALA A 94 7.57 13.43 3.43
N PHE A 95 7.09 13.67 2.21
CA PHE A 95 5.69 13.80 1.85
C PHE A 95 5.41 12.85 0.69
N ARG A 96 4.46 11.93 0.86
CA ARG A 96 4.03 10.99 -0.19
C ARG A 96 2.52 10.92 -0.25
N MET A 97 1.98 10.74 -1.44
CA MET A 97 0.56 10.65 -1.70
C MET A 97 0.29 9.55 -2.72
N LEU A 98 -0.66 8.67 -2.41
CA LEU A 98 -1.30 7.76 -3.35
C LEU A 98 -2.74 8.22 -3.53
N MET A 99 -3.18 8.33 -4.78
CA MET A 99 -4.54 8.62 -5.15
C MET A 99 -4.99 7.52 -6.11
N LEU A 100 -6.11 6.89 -5.80
CA LEU A 100 -6.75 5.89 -6.64
C LEU A 100 -8.12 6.42 -7.05
N GLU A 101 -8.32 6.56 -8.36
CA GLU A 101 -9.64 6.84 -8.92
C GLU A 101 -10.42 5.53 -9.01
N THR A 102 -11.49 5.39 -8.22
CA THR A 102 -12.41 4.28 -8.35
C THR A 102 -13.35 4.61 -9.47
N GLY A 103 -12.89 4.45 -10.72
CA GLY A 103 -13.59 4.89 -11.91
C GLY A 103 -15.08 4.57 -11.87
N SER A 104 -15.90 5.58 -11.57
CA SER A 104 -17.33 5.60 -11.78
C SER A 104 -17.53 5.83 -13.27
N ASN A 105 -17.33 4.77 -14.07
CA ASN A 105 -17.40 4.72 -15.53
C ASN A 105 -18.03 5.99 -16.16
N PRO A 106 -17.23 7.05 -16.45
CA PRO A 106 -17.78 8.35 -16.85
C PRO A 106 -18.35 8.36 -18.28
N GLY A 107 -18.42 7.18 -18.92
CA GLY A 107 -18.80 6.99 -20.31
C GLY A 107 -19.81 5.87 -20.53
N GLY A 108 -20.60 5.49 -19.52
CA GLY A 108 -21.83 4.72 -19.71
C GLY A 108 -22.89 5.54 -20.44
N GLY A 109 -22.60 6.00 -21.65
CA GLY A 109 -23.56 6.55 -22.58
C GLY A 109 -24.60 5.48 -22.82
N SER A 110 -25.70 5.58 -22.08
CA SER A 110 -26.92 4.84 -22.33
C SER A 110 -27.38 5.21 -23.74
N THR A 111 -26.91 4.45 -24.73
CA THR A 111 -27.61 4.32 -25.99
C THR A 111 -28.91 3.63 -25.64
N SER A 112 -29.91 4.45 -25.33
CA SER A 112 -31.31 4.08 -25.31
C SER A 112 -31.68 3.68 -26.74
N ASP A 113 -31.28 2.48 -27.14
CA ASP A 113 -31.77 1.87 -28.36
C ASP A 113 -33.15 1.30 -28.04
N GLY A 114 -34.16 2.12 -28.33
CA GLY A 114 -35.55 1.70 -28.26
C GLY A 114 -35.81 0.67 -29.35
N GLY A 115 -36.20 -0.54 -28.95
CA GLY A 115 -36.45 -1.60 -29.92
C GLY A 115 -37.11 -2.85 -29.33
N SER A 116 -38.43 -2.77 -29.22
CA SER A 116 -39.40 -3.81 -29.61
C SER A 116 -39.44 -5.16 -28.90
N ASP A 117 -40.57 -5.36 -28.19
CA ASP A 117 -41.44 -6.55 -28.17
C ASP A 117 -40.85 -7.88 -28.64
N SER A 118 -40.70 -8.84 -27.73
CA SER A 118 -40.92 -10.25 -28.05
C SER A 118 -41.27 -11.08 -26.81
N ASP A 119 -42.39 -11.78 -26.95
CA ASP A 119 -43.08 -12.63 -26.01
C ASP A 119 -42.49 -14.07 -26.02
N GLY A 120 -42.37 -14.70 -24.84
CA GLY A 120 -42.49 -16.17 -24.69
C GLY A 120 -41.25 -17.09 -24.56
N GLY A 121 -40.79 -17.32 -23.31
CA GLY A 121 -40.31 -18.60 -22.72
C GLY A 121 -38.96 -19.23 -23.19
N PRO A 122 -38.52 -20.40 -22.64
CA PRO A 122 -38.77 -21.05 -21.35
C PRO A 122 -37.51 -21.12 -20.44
N ALA A 123 -37.71 -21.61 -19.21
CA ALA A 123 -36.71 -21.80 -18.16
C ALA A 123 -35.52 -22.68 -18.59
N GLY A 124 -34.31 -22.14 -18.44
CA GLY A 124 -33.04 -22.86 -18.54
C GLY A 124 -32.16 -22.50 -17.36
N GLU A 125 -31.88 -23.48 -16.51
CA GLU A 125 -30.87 -23.43 -15.45
C GLU A 125 -29.49 -23.40 -16.12
N GLY A 126 -28.92 -22.19 -16.26
CA GLY A 126 -27.59 -21.96 -16.82
C GLY A 126 -26.65 -21.48 -15.73
N GLU A 127 -25.59 -22.26 -15.50
CA GLU A 127 -24.48 -21.94 -14.61
C GLU A 127 -23.95 -20.52 -14.85
N SER A 128 -24.05 -19.71 -13.80
CA SER A 128 -23.53 -18.35 -13.76
C SER A 128 -22.00 -18.40 -13.75
N ALA A 129 -21.39 -18.29 -14.93
CA ALA A 129 -19.98 -17.96 -15.05
C ALA A 129 -19.80 -16.53 -14.52
N GLY A 130 -19.30 -16.43 -13.29
CA GLY A 130 -19.02 -15.17 -12.62
C GLY A 130 -18.06 -14.32 -13.44
N ASN A 131 -18.62 -13.34 -14.14
CA ASN A 131 -17.85 -12.31 -14.82
C ASN A 131 -17.25 -11.43 -13.72
N SER A 132 -15.98 -11.66 -13.39
CA SER A 132 -15.21 -10.93 -12.39
C SER A 132 -14.86 -9.54 -12.92
N ASP A 133 -15.86 -8.69 -13.03
CA ASP A 133 -15.71 -7.26 -13.25
C ASP A 133 -15.13 -6.64 -11.97
N SER A 134 -13.80 -6.71 -11.88
CA SER A 134 -12.98 -6.45 -10.69
C SER A 134 -11.93 -5.37 -10.98
N GLY A 135 -12.26 -4.43 -11.87
CA GLY A 135 -11.27 -3.51 -12.46
C GLY A 135 -10.76 -2.41 -11.52
N SER A 136 -11.62 -1.84 -10.67
CA SER A 136 -11.25 -0.66 -9.86
C SER A 136 -11.65 -0.78 -8.38
N GLY A 137 -12.84 -1.28 -8.09
CA GLY A 137 -13.31 -1.47 -6.70
C GLY A 137 -12.44 -2.45 -5.91
N GLY A 138 -11.88 -3.47 -6.57
CA GLY A 138 -10.97 -4.42 -5.94
C GLY A 138 -9.66 -3.77 -5.49
N LEU A 139 -9.09 -2.89 -6.31
CA LEU A 139 -7.81 -2.24 -6.01
C LEU A 139 -7.93 -1.26 -4.84
N ALA A 140 -9.06 -0.56 -4.71
CA ALA A 140 -9.31 0.35 -3.58
C ALA A 140 -9.43 -0.40 -2.26
N ALA A 141 -10.18 -1.50 -2.26
CA ALA A 141 -10.27 -2.38 -1.11
C ALA A 141 -8.90 -2.97 -0.74
N GLU A 142 -8.14 -3.44 -1.74
CA GLU A 142 -6.79 -3.98 -1.55
C GLU A 142 -5.83 -2.93 -0.94
N LEU A 143 -5.80 -1.71 -1.49
CA LEU A 143 -4.96 -0.63 -0.99
C LEU A 143 -5.38 -0.21 0.43
N SER A 144 -6.68 -0.05 0.68
CA SER A 144 -7.21 0.28 2.01
C SER A 144 -6.81 -0.79 3.04
N GLU A 145 -7.01 -2.07 2.72
CA GLU A 145 -6.61 -3.18 3.57
C GLU A 145 -5.09 -3.19 3.83
N ALA A 146 -4.28 -2.97 2.79
CA ALA A 146 -2.83 -2.91 2.92
C ALA A 146 -2.38 -1.79 3.88
N VAL A 147 -3.00 -0.61 3.81
CA VAL A 147 -2.67 0.54 4.67
C VAL A 147 -3.18 0.32 6.10
N ILE A 148 -4.39 -0.22 6.28
CA ILE A 148 -4.92 -0.59 7.59
C ILE A 148 -4.04 -1.65 8.26
N SER A 149 -3.61 -2.66 7.50
CA SER A 149 -2.72 -3.71 7.96
C SER A 149 -1.34 -3.14 8.34
N PHE A 150 -0.78 -2.26 7.50
CA PHE A 150 0.47 -1.56 7.78
C PHE A 150 0.40 -0.74 9.07
N THR A 151 -0.60 0.12 9.22
CA THR A 151 -0.75 0.99 10.39
C THR A 151 -0.96 0.19 11.68
N SER A 152 -1.75 -0.88 11.62
CA SER A 152 -2.00 -1.75 12.78
C SER A 152 -0.75 -2.48 13.25
N ARG A 153 0.09 -2.98 12.33
CA ARG A 153 1.33 -3.69 12.66
C ARG A 153 2.43 -2.78 13.20
N ASN A 154 2.41 -1.51 12.84
CA ASN A 154 3.44 -0.53 13.23
C ASN A 154 2.98 0.37 14.39
N GLU A 155 1.97 -0.08 15.15
CA GLU A 155 1.51 0.55 16.40
C GLU A 155 1.06 2.01 16.21
N PHE A 156 0.47 2.32 15.06
CA PHE A 156 -0.13 3.63 14.86
C PHE A 156 -1.36 3.78 15.76
N GLN A 157 -1.53 4.98 16.30
CA GLN A 157 -2.67 5.37 17.12
C GLN A 157 -3.66 6.15 16.27
N ASP A 158 -4.96 5.87 16.44
CA ASP A 158 -6.03 6.67 15.84
C ASP A 158 -6.07 8.03 16.55
N LEU A 159 -5.84 9.11 15.79
CA LEU A 159 -5.87 10.46 16.35
C LEU A 159 -7.23 11.13 16.11
N PHE A 160 -7.69 11.12 14.85
CA PHE A 160 -8.95 11.74 14.45
C PHE A 160 -9.66 10.91 13.39
N ARG A 161 -10.99 10.99 13.44
CA ARG A 161 -11.88 10.59 12.35
C ARG A 161 -12.86 11.71 12.07
N ILE A 162 -12.97 12.10 10.80
CA ILE A 162 -13.87 13.17 10.36
C ILE A 162 -14.77 12.58 9.28
N GLN A 163 -16.08 12.59 9.54
CA GLN A 163 -17.08 12.16 8.57
C GLN A 163 -17.89 13.37 8.11
N THR A 164 -17.96 13.60 6.81
CA THR A 164 -18.68 14.73 6.22
C THR A 164 -19.39 14.28 4.94
N GLY A 165 -20.68 13.95 5.07
CA GLY A 165 -21.45 13.34 3.98
C GLY A 165 -20.90 11.96 3.63
N GLU A 166 -20.53 11.78 2.37
CA GLU A 166 -19.90 10.58 1.81
C GLU A 166 -18.38 10.54 2.01
N LYS A 167 -17.79 11.61 2.56
CA LYS A 167 -16.35 11.67 2.85
C LYS A 167 -16.04 11.13 4.24
N ASP A 168 -15.09 10.23 4.34
CA ASP A 168 -14.57 9.71 5.62
C ASP A 168 -13.05 9.84 5.66
N ILE A 169 -12.55 10.62 6.62
CA ILE A 169 -11.13 10.92 6.79
C ILE A 169 -10.66 10.27 8.08
N PHE A 170 -9.61 9.46 7.99
CA PHE A 170 -8.96 8.82 9.11
C PHE A 170 -7.53 9.31 9.23
N ILE A 171 -7.14 9.73 10.42
CA ILE A 171 -5.78 10.19 10.70
C ILE A 171 -5.17 9.30 11.77
N ARG A 172 -4.11 8.60 11.39
CA ARG A 172 -3.33 7.71 12.25
C ARG A 172 -1.93 8.25 12.42
N ILE A 173 -1.40 8.23 13.64
CA ILE A 173 -0.07 8.74 13.94
C ILE A 173 0.80 7.72 14.66
N GLN A 174 2.11 7.79 14.44
CA GLN A 174 3.11 7.17 15.29
C GLN A 174 3.81 8.28 16.06
N GLU A 175 3.64 8.28 17.38
CA GLU A 175 4.10 9.33 18.29
C GLU A 175 5.04 8.75 19.36
N ASN A 176 6.01 9.55 19.77
CA ASN A 176 6.92 9.24 20.86
C ASN A 176 7.33 10.54 21.56
N ASP A 177 7.07 10.64 22.87
CA ASP A 177 7.41 11.78 23.72
C ASP A 177 6.88 13.14 23.21
N GLY A 178 5.63 13.16 22.75
CA GLY A 178 4.95 14.33 22.19
C GLY A 178 5.39 14.69 20.77
N ILE A 179 6.22 13.87 20.12
CA ILE A 179 6.70 14.07 18.75
C ILE A 179 6.08 13.02 17.82
N VAL A 180 5.33 13.50 16.83
CA VAL A 180 4.80 12.71 15.72
C VAL A 180 5.92 12.44 14.72
N ARG A 181 6.26 11.17 14.57
CA ARG A 181 7.30 10.68 13.66
C ARG A 181 6.76 10.40 12.27
N GLU A 182 5.54 9.86 12.22
CA GLU A 182 4.85 9.48 11.00
C GLU A 182 3.35 9.67 11.20
N ALA A 183 2.66 10.20 10.20
CA ALA A 183 1.22 10.29 10.15
C ALA A 183 0.72 9.78 8.80
N ILE A 184 -0.31 8.94 8.85
CA ILE A 184 -1.02 8.41 7.69
C ILE A 184 -2.42 9.01 7.69
N VAL A 185 -2.74 9.77 6.66
CA VAL A 185 -4.08 10.31 6.42
C VAL A 185 -4.71 9.47 5.31
N MET A 186 -5.81 8.79 5.62
CA MET A 186 -6.63 8.06 4.65
C MET A 186 -7.91 8.83 4.43
N MET A 187 -8.29 9.05 3.18
CA MET A 187 -9.54 9.70 2.82
C MET A 187 -10.30 8.82 1.84
N HIS A 188 -11.51 8.45 2.22
CA HIS A 188 -12.47 7.78 1.38
C HIS A 188 -13.50 8.79 0.87
N THR A 189 -13.78 8.73 -0.43
CA THR A 189 -14.90 9.41 -1.09
C THR A 189 -15.63 8.36 -1.94
N ASP A 190 -16.74 8.73 -2.59
CA ASP A 190 -17.47 7.79 -3.44
C ASP A 190 -16.66 7.32 -4.66
N ASP A 191 -15.88 8.23 -5.25
CA ASP A 191 -15.20 8.01 -6.53
C ASP A 191 -13.68 7.88 -6.41
N SER A 192 -13.12 8.01 -5.21
CA SER A 192 -11.67 7.96 -5.02
C SER A 192 -11.24 7.62 -3.60
N PHE A 193 -10.04 7.05 -3.51
CA PHE A 193 -9.35 6.76 -2.27
C PHE A 193 -7.97 7.42 -2.24
N PHE A 194 -7.69 8.18 -1.18
CA PHE A 194 -6.42 8.88 -0.99
C PHE A 194 -5.69 8.37 0.24
N VAL A 195 -4.37 8.27 0.13
CA VAL A 195 -3.48 7.97 1.24
C VAL A 195 -2.30 8.92 1.22
N ILE A 196 -2.14 9.70 2.29
CA ILE A 196 -1.05 10.67 2.45
C ILE A 196 -0.16 10.22 3.60
N GLU A 197 1.13 10.07 3.35
CA GLU A 197 2.16 9.87 4.36
C GLU A 197 2.88 11.19 4.63
N LEU A 198 2.87 11.60 5.90
CA LEU A 198 3.65 12.69 6.44
C LEU A 198 4.69 12.10 7.39
N ARG A 199 5.97 12.25 7.10
CA ARG A 199 7.04 11.73 7.98
C ARG A 199 7.99 12.85 8.36
N GLY A 200 8.23 13.05 9.65
CA GLY A 200 9.00 14.18 10.17
C GLY A 200 9.20 14.13 11.67
N ASN A 201 9.58 15.26 12.26
CA ASN A 201 9.62 15.45 13.71
C ASN A 201 8.65 16.58 14.06
N ILE A 202 7.35 16.29 14.06
CA ILE A 202 6.30 17.30 14.23
C ILE A 202 5.86 17.24 15.69
N SER A 203 5.74 18.38 16.38
CA SER A 203 5.14 18.34 17.72
C SER A 203 3.66 17.97 17.63
N LEU A 204 3.17 17.15 18.56
CA LEU A 204 1.78 16.73 18.60
C LEU A 204 0.83 17.95 18.65
N ASP A 205 1.17 18.96 19.45
CA ASP A 205 0.41 20.20 19.54
C ASP A 205 0.32 20.95 18.19
N HIS A 206 1.39 20.95 17.40
CA HIS A 206 1.37 21.55 16.07
C HIS A 206 0.50 20.72 15.13
N PHE A 207 0.67 19.40 15.14
CA PHE A 207 -0.13 18.49 14.32
C PHE A 207 -1.63 18.60 14.62
N THR A 208 -2.03 18.59 15.89
CA THR A 208 -3.43 18.73 16.31
C THR A 208 -4.04 20.05 15.87
N ARG A 209 -3.31 21.18 16.00
CA ARG A 209 -3.78 22.49 15.52
C ARG A 209 -4.04 22.50 14.01
N LEU A 210 -3.22 21.81 13.22
CA LEU A 210 -3.39 21.69 11.77
C LEU A 210 -4.66 20.90 11.41
N VAL A 211 -4.92 19.81 12.15
CA VAL A 211 -6.12 18.99 11.97
C VAL A 211 -7.37 19.77 12.35
N GLU A 212 -7.40 20.35 13.56
CA GLU A 212 -8.54 21.09 14.10
C GLU A 212 -8.82 22.38 13.32
N GLY A 213 -7.78 23.03 12.83
CA GLY A 213 -7.89 24.23 12.00
C GLY A 213 -8.38 23.94 10.57
N GLY A 214 -8.66 22.69 10.21
CA GLY A 214 -9.16 22.31 8.89
C GLY A 214 -8.12 22.43 7.78
N GLN A 215 -6.86 22.75 8.09
CA GLN A 215 -5.82 23.00 7.08
C GLN A 215 -5.45 21.75 6.27
N LEU A 216 -5.67 20.56 6.83
CA LEU A 216 -5.49 19.30 6.10
C LEU A 216 -6.54 19.10 4.99
N GLN A 217 -7.72 19.70 5.11
CA GLN A 217 -8.73 19.65 4.03
C GLN A 217 -8.22 20.44 2.82
N ASN A 218 -7.58 21.59 3.05
CA ASN A 218 -6.98 22.39 1.99
C ASN A 218 -5.83 21.67 1.27
N LEU A 219 -5.14 20.71 1.92
CA LEU A 219 -4.13 19.89 1.24
C LEU A 219 -4.75 18.97 0.18
N THR A 220 -6.02 18.58 0.34
CA THR A 220 -6.72 17.81 -0.69
C THR A 220 -7.18 18.68 -1.85
N ASP A 221 -7.38 19.98 -1.66
CA ASP A 221 -7.64 20.87 -2.79
C ASP A 221 -6.43 20.98 -3.73
N LEU A 222 -5.21 20.74 -3.23
CA LEU A 222 -3.99 20.69 -4.05
C LEU A 222 -3.97 19.51 -5.03
N THR A 223 -4.81 18.49 -4.84
CA THR A 223 -4.90 17.38 -5.80
C THR A 223 -5.73 17.72 -7.03
N ASN A 224 -6.52 18.80 -6.98
CA ASN A 224 -7.29 19.29 -8.13
C ASN A 224 -6.46 20.19 -9.07
N ILE A 225 -5.14 20.24 -8.91
CA ILE A 225 -4.26 20.96 -9.82
C ILE A 225 -4.09 20.12 -11.09
N ASP A 226 -4.73 20.55 -12.18
CA ASP A 226 -4.52 20.02 -13.53
C ASP A 226 -3.03 20.19 -13.90
N PHE A 227 -2.33 19.08 -14.16
CA PHE A 227 -0.92 19.07 -14.61
C PHE A 227 -0.81 18.81 -16.11
#